data_AF-A0A969LNX9-F1
#
_entry.id   AF-A0A969LNX9-F1
#
_cell.length_a   1.000
_cell.length_b   1.000
_cell.length_c   1.000
_cell.angle_alpha   90.00
_cell.angle_beta   90.00
_cell.angle_gamma   90.00
#
_symmetry.space_group_name_H-M   'P 1'
#
loop_
_entity.id
_entity.type
_entity.pdbx_description
1 polymer ?
#
loop_
_entity_poly.entity_id
_entity_poly.type
_entity_poly.pdbx_seq_one_letter_code
_entity_poly.pdbx_strand_id
1 'polypeptide(L)'
;MQIRRGQSPSRIVLSALALSALLFPAHSASPAKVETGRVANSDYAQRRQDVGEQVRPKEGYQTKLVLGDIVPRMAAHGIIEWEKMETLYKGRGGIPAELKQLLTQASDTPLVVTRENANWLANILWPLGLSNRMAINRRSPIAGKDLPNLASTGGWDLGKEKNGASYFNRYKLISLTQGQERKVLRIASSTYRPCCDNSTFFQDCNHGSAALAVIQLGVAQGLSDNEIYRTLLAFNSYWFGPTYVETAVYFNVVRGTSWSEVDPRRVLSRRYSTASGWHQNVHARASKVPGLLPKADEEGESCGA
;
A
#
# COMPACT_ATOMS: atom_id res chain seq x y z
N MET A 1 8.35 72.95 32.93
CA MET A 1 6.92 72.63 32.75
C MET A 1 6.79 71.50 31.73
N GLN A 2 6.40 70.33 32.23
CA GLN A 2 5.73 69.20 31.60
C GLN A 2 6.21 68.52 30.28
N ILE A 3 6.72 67.28 30.48
CA ILE A 3 6.36 65.96 29.90
C ILE A 3 6.10 65.84 28.37
N ARG A 4 6.90 65.03 27.64
CA ARG A 4 6.64 63.58 27.41
C ARG A 4 7.68 62.91 26.50
N ARG A 5 8.23 61.81 27.04
CA ARG A 5 8.95 60.74 26.35
C ARG A 5 8.01 60.04 25.36
N GLY A 6 8.49 59.79 24.14
CA GLY A 6 7.89 58.86 23.19
C GLY A 6 8.88 57.76 22.85
N GLN A 7 8.79 56.63 23.56
CA GLN A 7 9.45 55.38 23.18
C GLN A 7 8.67 54.76 22.00
N SER A 8 9.38 54.40 20.94
CA SER A 8 8.87 53.57 19.85
C SER A 8 8.86 52.11 20.29
N PRO A 9 7.73 51.39 20.22
CA PRO A 9 7.74 49.95 20.44
C PRO A 9 7.99 49.22 19.12
N SER A 10 9.12 48.51 19.06
CA SER A 10 9.41 47.48 18.08
C SER A 10 8.27 46.45 18.05
N ARG A 11 7.57 46.37 16.92
CA ARG A 11 6.56 45.32 16.67
C ARG A 11 7.28 44.01 16.35
N ILE A 12 7.49 43.19 17.37
CA ILE A 12 7.79 41.76 17.19
C ILE A 12 6.47 41.09 16.82
N VAL A 13 6.34 40.67 15.57
CA VAL A 13 5.26 39.78 15.13
C VAL A 13 5.58 38.39 15.65
N LEU A 14 5.00 37.99 16.78
CA LEU A 14 4.99 36.60 17.20
C LEU A 14 3.96 35.86 16.33
N SER A 15 4.46 35.11 15.35
CA SER A 15 3.69 34.08 14.65
C SER A 15 3.44 32.93 15.63
N ALA A 16 2.25 32.88 16.23
CA ALA A 16 1.81 31.75 17.00
C ALA A 16 1.43 30.60 16.04
N LEU A 17 2.40 29.75 15.69
CA LEU A 17 2.11 28.41 15.19
C LEU A 17 1.57 27.58 16.36
N ALA A 18 0.25 27.47 16.44
CA ALA A 18 -0.39 26.44 17.25
C ALA A 18 -0.15 25.09 16.56
N LEU A 19 0.98 24.45 16.89
CA LEU A 19 1.23 23.06 16.57
C LEU A 19 0.37 22.21 17.51
N SER A 20 -0.90 21.98 17.17
CA SER A 20 -1.70 20.94 17.80
C SER A 20 -1.20 19.57 17.32
N ALA A 21 -0.04 19.17 17.83
CA ALA A 21 0.39 17.79 17.82
C ALA A 21 -0.59 17.03 18.72
N LEU A 22 -1.60 16.42 18.11
CA LEU A 22 -2.30 15.29 18.71
C LEU A 22 -1.24 14.20 18.89
N LEU A 23 -0.61 14.19 20.06
CA LEU A 23 0.22 13.12 20.56
C LEU A 23 -0.70 11.90 20.73
N PHE A 24 -0.91 11.16 19.65
CA PHE A 24 -1.36 9.79 19.78
C PHE A 24 -0.23 9.06 20.52
N PRO A 25 -0.50 8.47 21.70
CA PRO A 25 0.51 7.70 22.37
C PRO A 25 0.94 6.58 21.43
N ALA A 26 2.23 6.54 21.08
CA ALA A 26 2.85 5.44 20.35
C ALA A 26 2.87 4.20 21.26
N HIS A 27 1.71 3.59 21.49
CA HIS A 27 1.58 2.29 22.13
C HIS A 27 1.32 1.25 21.06
N SER A 28 2.30 1.02 20.18
CA SER A 28 2.34 -0.22 19.42
C SER A 28 3.02 -1.27 20.30
N ALA A 29 2.31 -1.79 21.30
CA ALA A 29 2.67 -3.10 21.82
C ALA A 29 2.62 -4.03 20.59
N SER A 30 3.76 -4.56 20.17
CA SER A 30 3.77 -5.53 19.07
C SER A 30 2.80 -6.64 19.44
N PRO A 31 1.86 -7.03 18.56
CA PRO A 31 0.87 -8.03 18.90
C PRO A 31 1.58 -9.28 19.42
N ALA A 32 1.07 -9.83 20.51
CA ALA A 32 1.67 -10.98 21.18
C ALA A 32 1.95 -12.10 20.16
N LYS A 33 3.10 -12.76 20.30
CA LYS A 33 3.51 -13.82 19.39
C LYS A 33 2.52 -14.97 19.49
N VAL A 34 1.84 -15.30 18.39
CA VAL A 34 1.00 -16.49 18.31
C VAL A 34 1.90 -17.73 18.28
N GLU A 35 1.60 -18.69 19.15
CA GLU A 35 2.27 -19.99 19.23
C GLU A 35 2.23 -20.71 17.88
N THR A 36 3.31 -21.43 17.57
CA THR A 36 3.54 -22.06 16.26
C THR A 36 3.43 -23.58 16.34
N GLY A 37 3.14 -24.21 15.20
CA GLY A 37 3.06 -25.67 15.09
C GLY A 37 1.63 -26.20 15.05
N ARG A 38 1.50 -27.53 15.04
CA ARG A 38 0.21 -28.22 14.95
C ARG A 38 -0.48 -28.24 16.31
N VAL A 39 -1.79 -28.04 16.31
CA VAL A 39 -2.68 -28.12 17.48
C VAL A 39 -3.82 -29.11 17.20
N ALA A 40 -4.68 -29.34 18.19
CA ALA A 40 -5.89 -30.13 17.99
C ALA A 40 -6.79 -29.43 16.95
N ASN A 41 -7.55 -30.22 16.17
CA ASN A 41 -8.31 -29.69 15.03
C ASN A 41 -9.37 -28.64 15.44
N SER A 42 -9.89 -28.71 16.68
CA SER A 42 -10.83 -27.73 17.25
C SER A 42 -10.25 -26.33 17.39
N ASP A 43 -8.92 -26.21 17.47
CA ASP A 43 -8.25 -24.97 17.88
C ASP A 43 -7.82 -24.13 16.67
N TYR A 44 -7.91 -24.67 15.45
CA TYR A 44 -7.48 -23.95 14.25
C TYR A 44 -8.37 -22.75 13.91
N ALA A 45 -9.66 -22.76 14.28
CA ALA A 45 -10.52 -21.60 14.08
C ALA A 45 -10.00 -20.38 14.86
N GLN A 46 -9.70 -20.55 16.15
CA GLN A 46 -9.10 -19.51 16.98
C GLN A 46 -7.71 -19.14 16.47
N ARG A 47 -6.89 -20.13 16.11
CA ARG A 47 -5.54 -19.87 15.57
C ARG A 47 -5.58 -19.01 14.30
N ARG A 48 -6.55 -19.24 13.40
CA ARG A 48 -6.75 -18.40 12.19
C ARG A 48 -7.12 -16.96 12.56
N GLN A 49 -7.97 -16.77 13.56
CA GLN A 49 -8.34 -15.44 14.04
C GLN A 49 -7.13 -14.69 14.62
N ASP A 50 -6.39 -15.35 15.52
CA ASP A 50 -5.22 -14.75 16.19
C ASP A 50 -4.13 -14.37 15.18
N VAL A 51 -3.83 -15.28 14.24
CA VAL A 51 -2.89 -15.01 13.15
C VAL A 51 -3.42 -13.91 12.24
N GLY A 52 -4.72 -13.91 11.93
CA GLY A 52 -5.35 -12.89 11.10
C GLY A 52 -5.19 -11.48 11.65
N GLU A 53 -5.27 -11.32 12.97
CA GLU A 53 -5.05 -10.04 13.63
C GLU A 53 -3.58 -9.60 13.64
N GLN A 54 -2.62 -10.54 13.58
CA GLN A 54 -1.22 -10.19 13.33
C GLN A 54 -0.96 -9.70 11.89
N VAL A 55 -1.75 -10.18 10.92
CA VAL A 55 -1.57 -9.85 9.48
C VAL A 55 -2.20 -8.52 9.13
N ARG A 56 -3.40 -8.26 9.66
CA ARG A 56 -4.16 -7.01 9.47
C ARG A 56 -4.73 -6.54 10.80
N PRO A 57 -3.93 -5.92 11.68
CA PRO A 57 -4.45 -5.34 12.92
C PRO A 57 -5.60 -4.36 12.64
N LYS A 58 -6.59 -4.32 13.54
CA LYS A 58 -7.76 -3.44 13.44
C LYS A 58 -7.38 -1.96 13.40
N GLU A 59 -6.35 -1.57 14.15
CA GLU A 59 -5.80 -0.22 14.18
C GLU A 59 -5.03 0.18 12.91
N GLY A 60 -4.74 -0.78 12.03
CA GLY A 60 -3.98 -0.55 10.81
C GLY A 60 -2.48 -0.75 10.96
N TYR A 61 -1.75 -0.44 9.90
CA TYR A 61 -0.29 -0.39 9.87
C TYR A 61 0.17 1.04 9.58
N GLN A 62 0.83 1.64 10.57
CA GLN A 62 1.48 2.95 10.44
C GLN A 62 2.74 2.82 9.59
N THR A 63 2.76 3.47 8.43
CA THR A 63 3.94 3.53 7.57
C THR A 63 4.82 4.75 7.90
N LYS A 64 6.01 4.80 7.30
CA LYS A 64 6.85 6.01 7.25
C LYS A 64 6.65 6.81 5.96
N LEU A 65 5.74 6.38 5.07
CA LEU A 65 5.57 6.99 3.76
C LEU A 65 4.73 8.25 3.86
N VAL A 66 5.26 9.37 3.39
CA VAL A 66 4.53 10.64 3.26
C VAL A 66 4.21 10.91 1.80
N LEU A 67 3.08 11.58 1.51
CA LEU A 67 2.70 11.94 0.14
C LEU A 67 3.08 13.37 -0.24
N GLY A 68 3.25 14.27 0.74
CA GLY A 68 3.50 15.69 0.48
C GLY A 68 2.44 16.25 -0.47
N ASP A 69 2.88 16.96 -1.51
CA ASP A 69 2.03 17.55 -2.54
C ASP A 69 1.78 16.66 -3.77
N ILE A 70 2.16 15.37 -3.72
CA ILE A 70 2.12 14.47 -4.89
C ILE A 70 0.70 14.32 -5.43
N VAL A 71 -0.30 14.10 -4.56
CA VAL A 71 -1.69 13.88 -4.98
C VAL A 71 -2.32 15.14 -5.57
N PRO A 72 -2.16 16.35 -4.97
CA PRO A 72 -2.56 17.60 -5.63
C PRO A 72 -1.89 17.81 -6.99
N ARG A 73 -0.60 17.47 -7.14
CA ARG A 73 0.09 17.53 -8.44
C ARG A 73 -0.48 16.54 -9.46
N MET A 74 -0.89 15.35 -9.04
CA MET A 74 -1.59 14.40 -9.92
C MET A 74 -2.92 14.97 -10.42
N ALA A 75 -3.69 15.61 -9.54
CA ALA A 75 -4.93 16.29 -9.92
C ALA A 75 -4.67 17.46 -10.90
N ALA A 76 -3.64 18.27 -10.64
CA ALA A 76 -3.25 19.38 -11.51
C ALA A 76 -2.82 18.90 -12.92
N HIS A 77 -2.15 17.75 -13.00
CA HIS A 77 -1.80 17.11 -14.28
C HIS A 77 -2.96 16.36 -14.95
N GLY A 78 -4.14 16.34 -14.31
CA GLY A 78 -5.32 15.63 -14.81
C GLY A 78 -5.20 14.12 -14.73
N ILE A 79 -4.21 13.58 -14.01
CA ILE A 79 -4.04 12.14 -13.80
C ILE A 79 -5.21 11.61 -12.95
N ILE A 80 -5.66 12.42 -11.99
CA ILE A 80 -6.87 12.22 -11.20
C ILE A 80 -7.82 13.38 -11.51
N GLU A 81 -9.07 13.08 -11.82
CA GLU A 81 -10.11 14.05 -12.11
C GLU A 81 -11.15 14.08 -10.98
N TRP A 82 -11.36 15.27 -10.41
CA TRP A 82 -12.20 15.45 -9.21
C TRP A 82 -13.63 14.92 -9.41
N GLU A 83 -14.29 15.31 -10.51
CA GLU A 83 -15.69 14.95 -10.78
C GLU A 83 -15.87 13.43 -10.94
N LYS A 84 -14.87 12.75 -11.52
CA LYS A 84 -14.86 11.29 -11.68
C LYS A 84 -14.67 10.59 -10.34
N MET A 85 -13.78 11.11 -9.50
CA MET A 85 -13.62 10.61 -8.12
C MET A 85 -14.92 10.79 -7.33
N GLU A 86 -15.56 11.97 -7.39
CA GLU A 86 -16.82 12.22 -6.70
C GLU A 86 -17.92 11.27 -7.17
N THR A 87 -18.01 11.02 -8.48
CA THR A 87 -18.94 10.05 -9.06
C THR A 87 -18.69 8.63 -8.55
N LEU A 88 -17.42 8.19 -8.54
CA LEU A 88 -17.02 6.86 -8.06
C LEU A 88 -17.44 6.62 -6.59
N TYR A 89 -17.32 7.64 -5.74
CA TYR A 89 -17.58 7.52 -4.31
C TYR A 89 -19.01 7.91 -3.90
N LYS A 90 -19.83 8.47 -4.80
CA LYS A 90 -21.21 8.89 -4.50
C LYS A 90 -22.05 7.77 -3.88
N GLY A 91 -21.98 6.56 -4.44
CA GLY A 91 -22.67 5.38 -3.93
C GLY A 91 -22.05 4.75 -2.67
N ARG A 92 -20.88 5.25 -2.23
CA ARG A 92 -20.09 4.70 -1.11
C ARG A 92 -20.09 5.60 0.13
N GLY A 93 -21.06 6.51 0.22
CA GLY A 93 -21.13 7.51 1.29
C GLY A 93 -20.32 8.80 1.03
N GLY A 94 -19.88 9.00 -0.23
CA GLY A 94 -19.09 10.16 -0.63
C GLY A 94 -17.58 9.94 -0.51
N ILE A 95 -16.79 10.91 -0.98
CA ILE A 95 -15.32 10.86 -0.87
C ILE A 95 -14.94 10.91 0.61
N PRO A 96 -14.16 9.95 1.13
CA PRO A 96 -13.64 9.99 2.50
C PRO A 96 -12.91 11.30 2.80
N ALA A 97 -13.09 11.85 4.00
CA ALA A 97 -12.50 13.16 4.36
C ALA A 97 -10.98 13.20 4.19
N GLU A 98 -10.28 12.12 4.58
CA GLU A 98 -8.83 11.98 4.40
C GLU A 98 -8.44 12.00 2.90
N LEU A 99 -9.15 11.25 2.05
CA LEU A 99 -8.92 11.26 0.61
C LEU A 99 -9.17 12.66 0.03
N LYS A 100 -10.25 13.34 0.45
CA LYS A 100 -10.56 14.72 0.02
C LYS A 100 -9.43 15.69 0.40
N GLN A 101 -8.86 15.54 1.59
CA GLN A 101 -7.71 16.35 2.02
C GLN A 101 -6.50 16.08 1.13
N LEU A 102 -6.13 14.80 0.91
CA LEU A 102 -5.01 14.43 0.04
C LEU A 102 -5.19 14.94 -1.40
N LEU A 103 -6.42 14.99 -1.92
CA LEU A 103 -6.69 15.50 -3.27
C LEU A 103 -6.47 17.01 -3.41
N THR A 104 -6.56 17.77 -2.32
CA THR A 104 -6.59 19.24 -2.37
C THR A 104 -5.42 19.92 -1.67
N GLN A 105 -4.72 19.22 -0.78
CA GLN A 105 -3.69 19.79 0.08
C GLN A 105 -2.49 18.86 0.21
N ALA A 106 -1.31 19.45 0.44
CA ALA A 106 -0.13 18.68 0.77
C ALA A 106 -0.28 18.04 2.17
N SER A 107 0.26 16.85 2.34
CA SER A 107 0.26 16.15 3.63
C SER A 107 1.59 15.46 3.90
N ASP A 108 2.29 15.94 4.93
CA ASP A 108 3.50 15.29 5.47
C ASP A 108 3.16 14.27 6.57
N THR A 109 1.87 13.99 6.78
CA THR A 109 1.42 12.94 7.69
C THR A 109 1.75 11.58 7.09
N PRO A 110 2.45 10.68 7.81
CA PRO A 110 2.73 9.35 7.30
C PRO A 110 1.45 8.54 7.13
N LEU A 111 1.34 7.81 6.02
CA LEU A 111 0.17 7.01 5.69
C LEU A 111 -0.05 5.90 6.72
N VAL A 112 -1.32 5.68 7.06
CA VAL A 112 -1.80 4.50 7.78
C VAL A 112 -2.61 3.66 6.81
N VAL A 113 -2.32 2.37 6.69
CA VAL A 113 -3.16 1.45 5.91
C VAL A 113 -4.04 0.63 6.86
N THR A 114 -5.34 0.65 6.62
CA THR A 114 -6.38 -0.04 7.41
C THR A 114 -7.31 -0.83 6.48
N ARG A 115 -8.22 -1.63 7.04
CA ARG A 115 -9.22 -2.37 6.24
C ARG A 115 -10.17 -1.41 5.49
N GLU A 116 -10.49 -0.29 6.12
CA GLU A 116 -11.44 0.72 5.64
C GLU A 116 -10.86 1.56 4.50
N ASN A 117 -9.54 1.82 4.53
CA ASN A 117 -8.90 2.73 3.58
C ASN A 117 -8.09 2.06 2.46
N ALA A 118 -7.79 0.77 2.57
CA ALA A 118 -6.92 0.05 1.62
C ALA A 118 -7.33 0.25 0.16
N ASN A 119 -8.63 0.20 -0.12
CA ASN A 119 -9.17 0.33 -1.48
C ASN A 119 -8.96 1.73 -2.06
N TRP A 120 -9.21 2.78 -1.28
CA TRP A 120 -9.00 4.13 -1.80
C TRP A 120 -7.52 4.54 -1.81
N LEU A 121 -6.70 3.98 -0.92
CA LEU A 121 -5.24 4.09 -1.01
C LEU A 121 -4.72 3.47 -2.32
N ALA A 122 -5.26 2.32 -2.74
CA ALA A 122 -4.95 1.75 -4.05
C ALA A 122 -5.31 2.72 -5.19
N ASN A 123 -6.46 3.41 -5.11
CA ASN A 123 -6.91 4.35 -6.14
C ASN A 123 -6.05 5.62 -6.26
N ILE A 124 -5.27 6.00 -5.23
CA ILE A 124 -4.30 7.11 -5.34
C ILE A 124 -2.89 6.62 -5.66
N LEU A 125 -2.49 5.43 -5.18
CA LEU A 125 -1.15 4.89 -5.41
C LEU A 125 -1.01 4.27 -6.80
N TRP A 126 -2.08 3.70 -7.35
CA TRP A 126 -2.10 3.15 -8.70
C TRP A 126 -1.68 4.20 -9.74
N PRO A 127 -2.39 5.32 -9.92
CA PRO A 127 -2.01 6.31 -10.93
C PRO A 127 -0.65 6.92 -10.65
N LEU A 128 -0.24 7.04 -9.38
CA LEU A 128 1.09 7.50 -9.02
C LEU A 128 2.18 6.59 -9.60
N GLY A 129 2.08 5.28 -9.36
CA GLY A 129 3.06 4.32 -9.85
C GLY A 129 3.07 4.21 -11.37
N LEU A 130 1.91 4.40 -12.02
CA LEU A 130 1.76 4.37 -13.46
C LEU A 130 2.45 5.60 -14.09
N SER A 131 2.20 6.75 -13.49
CA SER A 131 2.51 8.05 -14.10
C SER A 131 3.91 8.54 -13.77
N ASN A 132 4.48 8.09 -12.66
CA ASN A 132 5.78 8.53 -12.22
C ASN A 132 6.89 8.09 -13.19
N ARG A 133 7.71 9.06 -13.60
CA ARG A 133 8.76 8.85 -14.58
C ARG A 133 9.99 8.24 -13.94
N MET A 134 10.38 7.08 -14.45
CA MET A 134 11.70 6.48 -14.24
C MET A 134 12.32 6.17 -15.61
N ALA A 135 13.62 6.41 -15.77
CA ALA A 135 14.29 6.11 -17.03
C ALA A 135 14.14 4.62 -17.42
N ILE A 136 14.19 3.73 -16.42
CA ILE A 136 14.06 2.28 -16.61
C ILE A 136 12.67 1.82 -17.06
N ASN A 137 11.60 2.58 -16.81
CA ASN A 137 10.23 2.17 -17.20
C ASN A 137 10.06 2.08 -18.72
N ARG A 138 10.93 2.70 -19.52
CA ARG A 138 10.99 2.48 -20.98
C ARG A 138 11.33 1.03 -21.36
N ARG A 139 11.90 0.27 -20.42
CA ARG A 139 12.22 -1.16 -20.55
C ARG A 139 11.24 -2.04 -19.78
N SER A 140 10.17 -1.46 -19.22
CA SER A 140 9.13 -2.25 -18.56
C SER A 140 8.44 -3.16 -19.58
N PRO A 141 8.07 -4.40 -19.21
CA PRO A 141 7.31 -5.29 -20.10
C PRO A 141 6.00 -4.68 -20.64
N ILE A 142 5.45 -3.68 -19.95
CA ILE A 142 4.23 -2.99 -20.38
C ILE A 142 4.45 -1.93 -21.46
N ALA A 143 5.71 -1.52 -21.70
CA ALA A 143 6.08 -0.46 -22.63
C ALA A 143 6.05 -0.95 -24.10
N GLY A 144 4.89 -1.40 -24.55
CA GLY A 144 4.70 -1.97 -25.89
C GLY A 144 3.31 -1.70 -26.45
N LYS A 145 2.97 -2.40 -27.53
CA LYS A 145 1.69 -2.25 -28.25
C LYS A 145 0.45 -2.46 -27.37
N ASP A 146 0.57 -3.29 -26.34
CA ASP A 146 -0.52 -3.66 -25.44
C ASP A 146 -0.73 -2.64 -24.31
N LEU A 147 0.13 -1.60 -24.23
CA LEU A 147 0.06 -0.57 -23.20
C LEU A 147 -1.35 0.00 -22.97
N PRO A 148 -2.22 0.29 -23.97
CA PRO A 148 -3.57 0.81 -23.70
C PRO A 148 -4.58 -0.24 -23.20
N ASN A 149 -4.26 -1.54 -23.26
CA ASN A 149 -5.20 -2.64 -23.01
C ASN A 149 -4.96 -3.36 -21.67
N LEU A 150 -3.98 -2.92 -20.88
CA LEU A 150 -3.68 -3.52 -19.58
C LEU A 150 -4.65 -3.01 -18.51
N ALA A 151 -4.89 -3.81 -17.48
CA ALA A 151 -5.74 -3.41 -16.37
C ALA A 151 -5.22 -2.14 -15.67
N SER A 152 -3.90 -1.94 -15.60
CA SER A 152 -3.26 -0.75 -15.02
C SER A 152 -3.37 0.53 -15.84
N THR A 153 -3.76 0.46 -17.11
CA THR A 153 -3.79 1.60 -18.04
C THR A 153 -5.18 1.77 -18.64
N GLY A 154 -5.67 0.78 -19.38
CA GLY A 154 -7.02 0.78 -19.94
C GLY A 154 -8.09 0.77 -18.86
N GLY A 155 -7.80 0.20 -17.70
CA GLY A 155 -8.70 0.25 -16.53
C GLY A 155 -8.63 1.58 -15.76
N TRP A 156 -7.69 2.48 -16.06
CA TRP A 156 -7.61 3.79 -15.42
C TRP A 156 -8.40 4.82 -16.23
N ASP A 157 -9.65 5.05 -15.82
CA ASP A 157 -10.61 5.97 -16.43
C ASP A 157 -10.90 7.21 -15.57
N LEU A 158 -10.31 7.30 -14.37
CA LEU A 158 -10.48 8.38 -13.39
C LEU A 158 -9.61 9.61 -13.68
N GLY A 159 -8.83 9.62 -14.76
CA GLY A 159 -8.10 10.79 -15.25
C GLY A 159 -8.84 11.51 -16.37
N LYS A 160 -8.38 12.71 -16.74
CA LYS A 160 -8.93 13.52 -17.85
C LYS A 160 -8.82 12.86 -19.22
N GLU A 161 -7.74 12.10 -19.45
CA GLU A 161 -7.51 11.36 -20.68
C GLU A 161 -8.43 10.15 -20.74
N LYS A 162 -8.83 9.77 -21.95
CA LYS A 162 -9.74 8.62 -22.16
C LYS A 162 -9.13 7.27 -21.77
N ASN A 163 -7.80 7.20 -21.66
CA ASN A 163 -7.08 5.97 -21.34
C ASN A 163 -5.83 6.29 -20.52
N GLY A 164 -5.58 5.51 -19.47
CA GLY A 164 -4.44 5.71 -18.57
C GLY A 164 -3.06 5.56 -19.21
N ALA A 165 -2.95 4.89 -20.37
CA ALA A 165 -1.70 4.81 -21.12
C ALA A 165 -1.11 6.19 -21.43
N SER A 166 -1.94 7.23 -21.57
CA SER A 166 -1.51 8.62 -21.78
C SER A 166 -0.66 9.20 -20.64
N TYR A 167 -0.72 8.58 -19.46
CA TYR A 167 0.04 9.00 -18.28
C TYR A 167 1.30 8.17 -18.06
N PHE A 168 1.41 6.99 -18.68
CA PHE A 168 2.49 6.04 -18.41
C PHE A 168 3.88 6.70 -18.48
N ASN A 169 4.63 6.61 -17.38
CA ASN A 169 6.02 7.04 -17.28
C ASN A 169 6.30 8.49 -17.72
N ARG A 170 5.34 9.40 -17.50
CA ARG A 170 5.36 10.76 -18.09
C ARG A 170 5.84 11.85 -17.13
N TYR A 171 5.46 11.79 -15.86
CA TYR A 171 5.60 12.91 -14.92
C TYR A 171 6.64 12.64 -13.84
N LYS A 172 7.45 13.64 -13.48
CA LYS A 172 8.38 13.54 -12.34
C LYS A 172 7.65 13.82 -11.02
N LEU A 173 6.74 12.93 -10.63
CA LEU A 173 5.96 13.06 -9.39
C LEU A 173 6.84 12.78 -8.17
N ILE A 174 7.67 11.74 -8.26
CA ILE A 174 8.67 11.35 -7.27
C ILE A 174 10.05 11.48 -7.92
N SER A 175 10.88 12.35 -7.39
CA SER A 175 12.25 12.54 -7.87
C SER A 175 13.15 11.42 -7.38
N LEU A 176 13.71 10.63 -8.30
CA LEU A 176 14.62 9.53 -8.01
C LEU A 176 15.96 9.77 -8.71
N THR A 177 17.06 9.58 -7.98
CA THR A 177 18.40 9.48 -8.57
C THR A 177 18.55 8.15 -9.34
N GLN A 178 19.57 8.03 -10.20
CA GLN A 178 19.85 6.77 -10.89
C GLN A 178 20.13 5.61 -9.92
N GLY A 179 20.77 5.87 -8.78
CA GLY A 179 20.98 4.87 -7.72
C GLY A 179 19.65 4.40 -7.12
N GLN A 180 18.74 5.35 -6.85
CA GLN A 180 17.40 5.06 -6.36
C GLN A 180 16.55 4.31 -7.39
N GLU A 181 16.59 4.67 -8.68
CA GLU A 181 15.87 3.93 -9.71
C GLU A 181 16.31 2.46 -9.79
N ARG A 182 17.62 2.18 -9.70
CA ARG A 182 18.16 0.82 -9.64
C ARG A 182 17.68 0.05 -8.41
N LYS A 183 17.56 0.73 -7.26
CA LYS A 183 17.00 0.14 -6.03
C LYS A 183 15.53 -0.19 -6.19
N VAL A 184 14.72 0.71 -6.76
CA VAL A 184 13.31 0.45 -7.07
C VAL A 184 13.18 -0.75 -7.99
N LEU A 185 13.93 -0.79 -9.10
CA LEU A 185 13.92 -1.91 -10.05
C LEU A 185 14.22 -3.24 -9.37
N ARG A 186 15.29 -3.30 -8.56
CA ARG A 186 15.70 -4.53 -7.85
C ARG A 186 14.57 -5.04 -6.95
N ILE A 187 13.99 -4.16 -6.13
CA ILE A 187 12.93 -4.54 -5.20
C ILE A 187 11.70 -4.99 -6.01
N ALA A 188 11.21 -4.15 -6.92
CA ALA A 188 10.00 -4.40 -7.70
C ALA A 188 10.07 -5.65 -8.61
N SER A 189 11.27 -6.02 -9.08
CA SER A 189 11.46 -7.25 -9.88
C SER A 189 11.43 -8.52 -9.03
N SER A 190 11.62 -8.39 -7.71
CA SER A 190 11.68 -9.51 -6.75
C SER A 190 10.39 -9.68 -5.94
N THR A 191 9.46 -8.72 -6.03
CA THR A 191 8.20 -8.70 -5.28
C THR A 191 7.02 -9.00 -6.17
N TYR A 192 6.01 -9.66 -5.61
CA TYR A 192 4.82 -10.14 -6.30
C TYR A 192 3.57 -9.89 -5.45
N ARG A 193 2.39 -10.10 -6.04
CA ARG A 193 1.09 -10.09 -5.37
C ARG A 193 0.22 -11.24 -5.90
N PRO A 194 -0.63 -11.86 -5.07
CA PRO A 194 -1.19 -13.18 -5.35
C PRO A 194 -2.31 -13.21 -6.41
N CYS A 195 -2.56 -12.11 -7.12
CA CYS A 195 -3.56 -12.05 -8.19
C CYS A 195 -3.03 -12.45 -9.57
N CYS A 196 -1.70 -12.49 -9.78
CA CYS A 196 -1.07 -12.90 -11.03
C CYS A 196 0.37 -13.40 -10.81
N ASP A 197 1.04 -13.82 -11.88
CA ASP A 197 2.42 -14.32 -11.82
C ASP A 197 3.48 -13.26 -12.14
N ASN A 198 3.04 -12.05 -12.45
CA ASN A 198 3.89 -10.94 -12.84
C ASN A 198 4.52 -10.25 -11.62
N SER A 199 5.77 -9.80 -11.75
CA SER A 199 6.44 -9.02 -10.70
C SER A 199 5.82 -7.62 -10.55
N THR A 200 6.09 -6.93 -9.44
CA THR A 200 5.65 -5.53 -9.25
C THR A 200 6.17 -4.59 -10.35
N PHE A 201 7.36 -4.86 -10.91
CA PHE A 201 7.88 -4.06 -12.02
C PHE A 201 7.08 -4.24 -13.33
N PHE A 202 6.44 -5.39 -13.51
CA PHE A 202 5.45 -5.59 -14.55
C PHE A 202 4.11 -5.08 -14.02
N GLN A 203 3.92 -3.76 -14.14
CA GLN A 203 2.74 -3.04 -13.67
C GLN A 203 1.53 -3.27 -14.58
N ASP A 204 1.14 -4.51 -14.86
CA ASP A 204 0.00 -4.87 -15.71
C ASP A 204 -1.37 -4.65 -15.05
N CYS A 205 -1.43 -4.67 -13.71
CA CYS A 205 -2.64 -4.42 -12.94
C CYS A 205 -2.53 -3.22 -12.01
N ASN A 206 -3.69 -2.72 -11.58
CA ASN A 206 -3.82 -1.63 -10.60
C ASN A 206 -2.97 -1.83 -9.34
N HIS A 207 -3.04 -3.01 -8.72
CA HIS A 207 -2.26 -3.34 -7.51
C HIS A 207 -0.75 -3.39 -7.79
N GLY A 208 -0.34 -3.86 -8.97
CA GLY A 208 1.08 -3.86 -9.37
C GLY A 208 1.61 -2.43 -9.50
N SER A 209 0.82 -1.56 -10.11
CA SER A 209 1.16 -0.13 -10.21
C SER A 209 1.20 0.56 -8.84
N ALA A 210 0.20 0.31 -7.99
CA ALA A 210 0.15 0.85 -6.63
C ALA A 210 1.32 0.37 -5.77
N ALA A 211 1.65 -0.91 -5.85
CA ALA A 211 2.84 -1.47 -5.19
C ALA A 211 4.14 -0.83 -5.69
N LEU A 212 4.26 -0.50 -6.98
CA LEU A 212 5.44 0.23 -7.46
C LEU A 212 5.52 1.63 -6.84
N ALA A 213 4.40 2.33 -6.67
CA ALA A 213 4.38 3.65 -6.01
C ALA A 213 4.88 3.57 -4.56
N VAL A 214 4.44 2.55 -3.80
CA VAL A 214 4.91 2.29 -2.43
C VAL A 214 6.43 2.13 -2.39
N ILE A 215 7.00 1.35 -3.33
CA ILE A 215 8.45 1.15 -3.44
C ILE A 215 9.15 2.46 -3.83
N GLN A 216 8.63 3.19 -4.82
CA GLN A 216 9.20 4.47 -5.28
C GLN A 216 9.25 5.51 -4.14
N LEU A 217 8.15 5.66 -3.39
CA LEU A 217 8.07 6.57 -2.24
C LEU A 217 9.10 6.18 -1.17
N GLY A 218 9.13 4.91 -0.77
CA GLY A 218 10.05 4.45 0.26
C GLY A 218 11.52 4.65 -0.12
N VAL A 219 11.87 4.37 -1.38
CA VAL A 219 13.23 4.61 -1.89
C VAL A 219 13.57 6.11 -1.94
N ALA A 220 12.64 6.95 -2.41
CA ALA A 220 12.84 8.39 -2.48
C ALA A 220 13.04 9.01 -1.09
N GLN A 221 12.32 8.51 -0.09
CA GLN A 221 12.34 8.99 1.30
C GLN A 221 13.44 8.32 2.14
N GLY A 222 14.32 7.55 1.52
CA GLY A 222 15.52 7.02 2.18
C GLY A 222 15.28 5.80 3.08
N LEU A 223 14.13 5.12 2.97
CA LEU A 223 13.87 3.91 3.75
C LEU A 223 14.87 2.80 3.40
N SER A 224 15.23 2.02 4.41
CA SER A 224 16.00 0.79 4.25
C SER A 224 15.22 -0.24 3.42
N ASP A 225 15.91 -1.20 2.82
CA ASP A 225 15.23 -2.27 2.06
C ASP A 225 14.23 -3.01 2.96
N ASN A 226 14.59 -3.31 4.21
CA ASN A 226 13.71 -4.02 5.14
C ASN A 226 12.41 -3.24 5.43
N GLU A 227 12.49 -1.93 5.63
CA GLU A 227 11.30 -1.09 5.84
C GLU A 227 10.40 -1.05 4.60
N ILE A 228 10.99 -1.01 3.40
CA ILE A 228 10.23 -1.04 2.14
C ILE A 228 9.51 -2.39 1.98
N TYR A 229 10.19 -3.52 2.19
CA TYR A 229 9.57 -4.84 2.09
C TYR A 229 8.47 -5.05 3.14
N ARG A 230 8.67 -4.60 4.38
CA ARG A 230 7.63 -4.67 5.44
C ARG A 230 6.42 -3.81 5.10
N THR A 231 6.66 -2.58 4.64
CA THR A 231 5.59 -1.67 4.23
C THR A 231 4.80 -2.24 3.05
N LEU A 232 5.49 -2.75 2.02
CA LEU A 232 4.84 -3.39 0.88
C LEU A 232 4.04 -4.65 1.29
N LEU A 233 4.60 -5.46 2.20
CA LEU A 233 3.87 -6.61 2.75
C LEU A 233 2.60 -6.16 3.47
N ALA A 234 2.64 -5.09 4.26
CA ALA A 234 1.45 -4.54 4.90
C ALA A 234 0.39 -4.12 3.87
N PHE A 235 0.74 -3.31 2.87
CA PHE A 235 -0.20 -2.91 1.81
C PHE A 235 -0.82 -4.11 1.11
N ASN A 236 0.00 -5.07 0.68
CA ASN A 236 -0.48 -6.29 0.05
C ASN A 236 -1.37 -7.12 0.98
N SER A 237 -1.05 -7.21 2.28
CA SER A 237 -1.89 -7.90 3.26
C SER A 237 -3.26 -7.25 3.37
N TYR A 238 -3.37 -5.92 3.36
CA TYR A 238 -4.66 -5.24 3.38
C TYR A 238 -5.43 -5.35 2.05
N TRP A 239 -4.76 -5.31 0.91
CA TRP A 239 -5.38 -5.49 -0.41
C TRP A 239 -5.82 -6.94 -0.70
N PHE A 240 -5.09 -7.94 -0.19
CA PHE A 240 -5.34 -9.36 -0.43
C PHE A 240 -5.50 -10.12 0.88
N GLY A 241 -6.38 -9.60 1.73
CA GLY A 241 -6.63 -10.05 3.10
C GLY A 241 -6.67 -11.56 3.30
N PRO A 242 -7.67 -12.25 2.74
CA PRO A 242 -7.82 -13.70 2.91
C PRO A 242 -6.54 -14.47 2.56
N THR A 243 -5.91 -14.11 1.43
CA THR A 243 -4.70 -14.76 0.93
C THR A 243 -3.50 -14.62 1.87
N TYR A 244 -3.26 -13.42 2.42
CA TYR A 244 -2.16 -13.21 3.35
C TYR A 244 -2.43 -13.76 4.75
N VAL A 245 -3.70 -13.79 5.19
CA VAL A 245 -4.09 -14.51 6.42
C VAL A 245 -3.80 -16.00 6.27
N GLU A 246 -4.22 -16.62 5.18
CA GLU A 246 -3.90 -18.04 4.91
C GLU A 246 -2.39 -18.28 4.81
N THR A 247 -1.66 -17.36 4.16
CA THR A 247 -0.20 -17.43 4.10
C THR A 247 0.43 -17.41 5.49
N ALA A 248 -0.03 -16.52 6.36
CA ALA A 248 0.48 -16.43 7.73
C ALA A 248 0.14 -17.68 8.55
N VAL A 249 -1.07 -18.24 8.38
CA VAL A 249 -1.49 -19.50 9.01
C VAL A 249 -0.61 -20.66 8.54
N TYR A 250 -0.30 -20.73 7.25
CA TYR A 250 0.66 -21.69 6.70
C TYR A 250 2.05 -21.55 7.34
N PHE A 251 2.57 -20.33 7.47
CA PHE A 251 3.87 -20.12 8.13
C PHE A 251 3.82 -20.53 9.62
N ASN A 252 2.77 -20.13 10.33
CA ASN A 252 2.61 -20.43 11.75
C ASN A 252 2.51 -21.94 12.02
N VAL A 253 1.61 -22.64 11.32
CA VAL A 253 1.28 -24.05 11.61
C VAL A 253 2.18 -25.03 10.86
N VAL A 254 2.44 -24.79 9.57
CA VAL A 254 3.16 -25.75 8.71
C VAL A 254 4.67 -25.47 8.71
N ARG A 255 5.09 -24.21 8.85
CA ARG A 255 6.51 -23.84 8.87
C ARG A 255 7.06 -23.60 10.27
N GLY A 256 6.21 -23.55 11.30
CA GLY A 256 6.63 -23.30 12.68
C GLY A 256 7.24 -21.91 12.85
N THR A 257 6.77 -20.90 12.12
CA THR A 257 7.31 -19.54 12.14
C THR A 257 6.20 -18.53 12.38
N SER A 258 6.33 -17.69 13.41
CA SER A 258 5.33 -16.64 13.69
C SER A 258 5.37 -15.56 12.61
N TRP A 259 4.23 -14.91 12.33
CA TRP A 259 4.12 -13.93 11.25
C TRP A 259 5.11 -12.77 11.40
N SER A 260 5.31 -12.28 12.62
CA SER A 260 6.25 -11.19 12.93
C SER A 260 7.73 -11.53 12.66
N GLU A 261 8.05 -12.82 12.56
CA GLU A 261 9.41 -13.35 12.33
C GLU A 261 9.64 -13.78 10.88
N VAL A 262 8.59 -13.84 10.04
CA VAL A 262 8.76 -14.20 8.64
C VAL A 262 9.46 -13.06 7.89
N ASP A 263 10.52 -13.38 7.15
CA ASP A 263 11.18 -12.40 6.28
C ASP A 263 10.19 -11.92 5.19
N PRO A 264 9.86 -10.62 5.10
CA PRO A 264 8.93 -10.11 4.11
C PRO A 264 9.41 -10.34 2.67
N ARG A 265 10.73 -10.42 2.42
CA ARG A 265 11.27 -10.77 1.08
C ARG A 265 10.85 -12.16 0.66
N ARG A 266 10.83 -13.09 1.61
CA ARG A 266 10.40 -14.47 1.37
C ARG A 266 8.91 -14.50 1.05
N VAL A 267 8.07 -13.84 1.86
CA VAL A 267 6.63 -13.81 1.62
C VAL A 267 6.33 -13.19 0.27
N LEU A 268 6.87 -11.99 -0.02
CA LEU A 268 6.60 -11.27 -1.27
C LEU A 268 7.25 -11.91 -2.51
N SER A 269 8.03 -12.98 -2.36
CA SER A 269 8.74 -13.62 -3.47
C SER A 269 7.79 -14.33 -4.44
N ARG A 270 8.32 -14.68 -5.61
CA ARG A 270 7.62 -15.46 -6.63
C ARG A 270 6.97 -16.73 -6.05
N ARG A 271 7.64 -17.36 -5.09
CA ARG A 271 7.22 -18.64 -4.51
C ARG A 271 5.93 -18.54 -3.69
N TYR A 272 5.66 -17.40 -3.07
CA TYR A 272 4.60 -17.27 -2.07
C TYR A 272 3.55 -16.22 -2.42
N SER A 273 3.90 -15.23 -3.26
CA SER A 273 2.99 -14.13 -3.63
C SER A 273 2.74 -14.02 -5.13
N THR A 274 2.92 -15.09 -5.92
CA THR A 274 2.28 -15.17 -7.24
C THR A 274 0.99 -15.97 -7.15
N ALA A 275 0.07 -15.83 -8.11
CA ALA A 275 -1.14 -16.65 -8.14
C ALA A 275 -0.79 -18.15 -8.14
N SER A 276 0.09 -18.58 -9.06
CA SER A 276 0.50 -19.99 -9.15
C SER A 276 1.37 -20.42 -7.97
N GLY A 277 2.31 -19.57 -7.54
CA GLY A 277 3.23 -19.86 -6.45
C GLY A 277 2.52 -19.98 -5.11
N TRP A 278 1.63 -19.04 -4.78
CA TRP A 278 0.80 -19.08 -3.59
C TRP A 278 -0.05 -20.35 -3.57
N HIS A 279 -0.78 -20.63 -4.64
CA HIS A 279 -1.65 -21.81 -4.70
C HIS A 279 -0.85 -23.11 -4.45
N GLN A 280 0.32 -23.26 -5.08
CA GLN A 280 1.14 -24.46 -4.94
C GLN A 280 1.89 -24.58 -3.60
N ASN A 281 2.39 -23.46 -3.05
CA ASN A 281 3.30 -23.47 -1.90
C ASN A 281 2.63 -23.11 -0.57
N VAL A 282 1.44 -22.50 -0.60
CA VAL A 282 0.64 -22.13 0.56
C VAL A 282 -0.61 -23.00 0.57
N HIS A 283 -1.55 -22.71 -0.33
CA HIS A 283 -2.89 -23.31 -0.30
C HIS A 283 -2.86 -24.83 -0.35
N ALA A 284 -2.29 -25.41 -1.40
CA ALA A 284 -2.20 -26.86 -1.57
C ALA A 284 -1.45 -27.58 -0.43
N ARG A 285 -0.62 -26.88 0.35
CA ARG A 285 0.07 -27.44 1.51
C ARG A 285 -0.73 -27.28 2.79
N ALA A 286 -1.41 -26.16 2.97
CA ALA A 286 -2.29 -25.90 4.11
C ALA A 286 -3.52 -26.82 4.07
N SER A 287 -4.11 -27.05 2.89
CA SER A 287 -5.28 -27.94 2.71
C SER A 287 -5.00 -29.41 3.06
N LYS A 288 -3.72 -29.82 3.19
CA LYS A 288 -3.33 -31.16 3.65
C LYS A 288 -3.37 -31.32 5.17
N VAL A 289 -3.57 -30.25 5.93
CA VAL A 289 -3.71 -30.30 7.38
C VAL A 289 -5.21 -30.29 7.71
N PRO A 290 -5.77 -31.39 8.24
CA PRO A 290 -7.19 -31.47 8.55
C PRO A 290 -7.63 -30.34 9.50
N GLY A 291 -8.71 -29.63 9.13
CA GLY A 291 -9.29 -28.54 9.93
C GLY A 291 -8.53 -27.21 9.90
N LEU A 292 -7.37 -27.12 9.23
CA LEU A 292 -6.56 -25.91 9.22
C LEU A 292 -7.18 -24.77 8.42
N LEU A 293 -7.80 -25.07 7.28
CA LEU A 293 -8.53 -24.09 6.47
C LEU A 293 -10.03 -24.18 6.78
N PRO A 294 -10.78 -23.05 6.66
CA PRO A 294 -12.23 -23.08 6.78
C PRO A 294 -12.84 -24.02 5.73
N LYS A 295 -14.01 -24.57 6.03
CA LYS A 295 -14.79 -25.31 5.03
C LYS A 295 -15.42 -24.33 4.05
N ALA A 296 -15.69 -24.77 2.83
CA ALA A 296 -16.22 -23.91 1.75
C ALA A 296 -17.58 -23.24 2.08
N ASP A 297 -18.34 -23.78 3.03
CA ASP A 297 -19.60 -23.24 3.56
C ASP A 297 -19.42 -22.22 4.71
N GLU A 298 -18.21 -22.14 5.29
CA GLU A 298 -17.81 -21.13 6.29
C GLU A 298 -17.19 -19.88 5.63
N GLU A 299 -17.06 -19.85 4.30
CA GLU A 299 -16.57 -18.70 3.51
C GLU A 299 -17.65 -17.60 3.40
N GLY A 300 -18.04 -17.03 4.54
CA GLY A 300 -18.95 -15.87 4.63
C GLY A 300 -18.38 -14.53 4.12
N GLU A 301 -17.20 -14.54 3.53
CA GLU A 301 -16.60 -13.40 2.82
C GLU A 301 -16.11 -13.86 1.43
N SER A 302 -17.07 -14.24 0.59
CA SER A 302 -16.80 -14.51 -0.82
C SER A 302 -16.24 -13.26 -1.51
N CYS A 303 -14.97 -13.39 -1.92
CA CYS A 303 -14.23 -12.65 -2.93
C CYS A 303 -15.03 -11.59 -3.70
N GLY A 304 -14.99 -10.35 -3.20
CA GLY A 304 -15.61 -9.19 -3.84
C GLY A 304 -15.04 -8.92 -5.24
N ALA A 305 -15.96 -8.78 -6.18
CA ALA A 305 -15.76 -8.07 -7.44
C ALA A 305 -15.51 -6.57 -7.21
#